data_AF-A7LBM5-F1
#
_entry.id   AF-A7LBM5-F1
#
_cell.length_a   1.000
_cell.length_b   1.000
_cell.length_c   1.000
_cell.angle_alpha   90.00
_cell.angle_beta   90.00
_cell.angle_gamma   90.00
#
_symmetry.space_group_name_H-M   'P 1'
#
loop_
_entity.id
_entity.type
_entity.pdbx_description
1 polymer ?
#
loop_
_entity_poly.entity_id
_entity_poly.type
_entity_poly.pdbx_seq_one_letter_code
_entity_poly.pdbx_strand_id
1 'polypeptide(L)'
;DQQGIKPADDGLNKFLNALQSIVKAATDAGVLAPKAGNTTLTVNGVDNKDGAKVLAIDKPGAAVGEKASLIVSAVSGEEILASIVASKEGDQALGAAADGTTTAMSFAKGGTKDNLSNANTPKAAAVAGGIALRSLVKDGKLASHNDNSEKAV
;
A
#
# COMPACT_ATOMS: atom_id res chain seq x y z
N ASP A 1 4.71 8.18 -18.28
CA ASP A 1 4.20 7.23 -17.28
C ASP A 1 4.84 5.87 -17.38
N GLN A 2 5.26 5.32 -16.25
CA GLN A 2 5.68 3.94 -16.11
C GLN A 2 4.67 3.20 -15.22
N GLN A 3 4.17 2.07 -15.71
CA GLN A 3 3.29 1.21 -14.91
C GLN A 3 4.08 0.50 -13.82
N GLY A 4 3.41 0.17 -12.71
CA GLY A 4 3.99 -0.64 -11.67
C GLY A 4 4.10 -2.11 -12.08
N ILE A 5 4.90 -2.86 -11.34
CA ILE A 5 5.04 -4.30 -11.51
C ILE A 5 4.64 -4.95 -10.19
N LYS A 6 3.61 -5.81 -10.26
CA LYS A 6 3.22 -6.66 -9.14
C LYS A 6 4.37 -7.65 -8.84
N PRO A 7 4.87 -7.74 -7.60
CA PRO A 7 5.80 -8.79 -7.22
C PRO A 7 5.17 -10.18 -7.31
N ALA A 8 6.01 -11.23 -7.37
CA ALA A 8 5.51 -12.59 -7.31
C ALA A 8 4.77 -12.86 -5.99
N ASP A 9 3.66 -13.61 -6.04
CA ASP A 9 2.83 -13.88 -4.86
C ASP A 9 3.62 -14.64 -3.77
N ASP A 10 4.52 -15.55 -4.16
CA ASP A 10 5.42 -16.23 -3.22
C ASP A 10 6.33 -15.25 -2.46
N GLY A 11 6.83 -14.20 -3.13
CA GLY A 11 7.64 -13.17 -2.49
C GLY A 11 6.82 -12.32 -1.50
N LEU A 12 5.61 -11.94 -1.88
CA LEU A 12 4.67 -11.21 -1.01
C LEU A 12 4.28 -12.04 0.21
N ASN A 13 3.93 -13.31 0.02
CA ASN A 13 3.51 -14.19 1.10
C ASN A 13 4.66 -14.48 2.08
N LYS A 14 5.88 -14.73 1.58
CA LYS A 14 7.07 -14.91 2.42
C LYS A 14 7.34 -13.68 3.30
N PHE A 15 7.25 -12.49 2.73
CA PHE A 15 7.47 -11.26 3.48
C PHE A 15 6.35 -10.97 4.48
N LEU A 16 5.09 -11.20 4.11
CA LEU A 16 3.94 -11.13 5.02
C LEU A 16 4.12 -12.07 6.23
N ASN A 17 4.42 -13.34 5.97
CA ASN A 17 4.59 -14.36 7.01
C ASN A 17 5.77 -14.05 7.94
N ALA A 18 6.87 -13.54 7.38
CA ALA A 18 8.01 -13.11 8.18
C ALA A 18 7.60 -12.00 9.17
N LEU A 19 6.90 -10.96 8.69
CA LEU A 19 6.43 -9.87 9.55
C LEU A 19 5.41 -10.34 10.59
N GLN A 20 4.46 -11.20 10.21
CA GLN A 20 3.50 -11.79 11.14
C GLN A 20 4.20 -12.62 12.23
N SER A 21 5.21 -13.42 11.85
CA SER A 21 5.97 -14.23 12.80
C SER A 21 6.82 -13.38 13.73
N ILE A 22 7.42 -12.30 13.24
CA ILE A 22 8.18 -11.33 14.05
C ILE A 22 7.25 -10.65 15.06
N VAL A 23 6.10 -10.15 14.61
CA VAL A 23 5.12 -9.50 15.50
C VAL A 23 4.62 -10.50 16.55
N LYS A 24 4.29 -11.73 16.14
CA LYS A 24 3.87 -12.78 17.06
C LYS A 24 4.93 -13.07 18.12
N ALA A 25 6.18 -13.29 17.73
CA ALA A 25 7.27 -13.55 18.66
C ALA A 25 7.50 -12.38 19.63
N ALA A 26 7.40 -11.14 19.14
CA ALA A 26 7.51 -9.95 19.98
C ALA A 26 6.35 -9.83 20.98
N THR A 27 5.12 -10.11 20.55
CA THR A 27 3.95 -10.09 21.44
C THR A 27 4.00 -11.20 22.49
N ASP A 28 4.47 -12.39 22.11
CA ASP A 28 4.68 -13.51 23.04
C ASP A 28 5.77 -13.16 24.09
N ALA A 29 6.71 -12.28 23.74
CA ALA A 29 7.74 -11.74 24.64
C ALA A 29 7.30 -10.47 25.43
N GLY A 30 6.03 -10.05 25.31
CA GLY A 30 5.46 -8.93 26.08
C GLY A 30 5.54 -7.55 25.42
N VAL A 31 5.98 -7.45 24.16
CA VAL A 31 5.86 -6.21 23.38
C VAL A 31 4.40 -5.99 22.99
N LEU A 32 3.92 -4.75 23.06
CA LEU A 32 2.54 -4.43 22.66
C LEU A 32 2.35 -4.67 21.14
N ALA A 33 1.17 -5.18 20.78
CA ALA A 33 0.78 -5.32 19.38
C ALA A 33 0.70 -3.94 18.68
N PRO A 34 1.03 -3.86 17.39
CA PRO A 34 0.96 -2.61 16.65
C PRO A 34 -0.48 -2.09 16.57
N LYS A 35 -0.63 -0.76 16.65
CA LYS A 35 -1.96 -0.11 16.68
C LYS A 35 -2.51 0.09 15.28
N ALA A 36 -3.77 -0.28 15.06
CA ALA A 36 -4.42 -0.08 13.77
C ALA A 36 -4.77 1.41 13.53
N GLY A 37 -4.52 1.88 12.31
CA GLY A 37 -4.88 3.22 11.86
C GLY A 37 -6.24 3.28 11.18
N ASN A 38 -6.96 4.38 11.37
CA ASN A 38 -8.28 4.62 10.77
C ASN A 38 -8.31 5.85 9.85
N THR A 39 -7.19 6.56 9.71
CA THR A 39 -7.04 7.67 8.76
C THR A 39 -7.33 7.18 7.35
N THR A 40 -8.16 7.93 6.62
CA THR A 40 -8.53 7.67 5.23
C THR A 40 -7.56 8.38 4.28
N LEU A 41 -7.80 8.35 2.96
CA LEU A 41 -6.93 9.03 1.99
C LEU A 41 -7.13 10.55 1.96
N THR A 42 -8.03 11.09 2.78
CA THR A 42 -8.14 12.52 3.02
C THR A 42 -7.22 12.92 4.18
N VAL A 43 -6.11 13.59 3.85
CA VAL A 43 -5.11 14.04 4.82
C VAL A 43 -5.22 15.55 4.93
N ASN A 44 -5.44 16.07 6.14
CA ASN A 44 -5.59 17.51 6.40
C ASN A 44 -6.66 18.19 5.51
N GLY A 45 -7.75 17.48 5.20
CA GLY A 45 -8.82 17.98 4.33
C GLY A 45 -8.54 17.92 2.83
N VAL A 46 -7.38 17.41 2.42
CA VAL A 46 -6.99 17.26 1.00
C VAL A 46 -7.21 15.82 0.55
N ASP A 47 -7.86 15.63 -0.61
CA ASP A 47 -8.06 14.31 -1.23
C ASP A 47 -6.77 13.81 -1.93
N ASN A 48 -6.15 12.79 -1.34
CA ASN A 48 -4.93 12.17 -1.85
C ASN A 48 -5.17 10.82 -2.51
N LYS A 49 -6.42 10.45 -2.86
CA LYS A 49 -6.74 9.10 -3.39
C LYS A 49 -5.90 8.68 -4.60
N ASP A 50 -5.48 9.62 -5.45
CA ASP A 50 -4.62 9.31 -6.60
C ASP A 50 -3.23 8.81 -6.17
N GLY A 51 -2.82 9.05 -4.94
CA GLY A 51 -1.60 8.47 -4.37
C GLY A 51 -1.64 6.94 -4.35
N ALA A 52 -2.81 6.31 -4.24
CA ALA A 52 -2.92 4.85 -4.36
C ALA A 52 -2.54 4.32 -5.75
N LYS A 53 -2.56 5.17 -6.79
CA LYS A 53 -2.20 4.78 -8.16
C LYS A 53 -0.72 4.47 -8.33
N VAL A 54 0.15 4.77 -7.36
CA VAL A 54 1.53 4.24 -7.37
C VAL A 54 1.57 2.71 -7.28
N LEU A 55 0.44 2.06 -6.96
CA LEU A 55 0.27 0.61 -6.96
C LEU A 55 -0.42 0.08 -8.23
N ALA A 56 -0.66 0.94 -9.22
CA ALA A 56 -1.27 0.57 -10.48
C ALA A 56 -0.39 -0.39 -11.28
N ILE A 57 -1.00 -1.38 -11.93
CA ILE A 57 -0.32 -2.24 -12.92
C ILE A 57 -0.52 -1.75 -14.36
N ASP A 58 -1.29 -0.67 -14.53
CA ASP A 58 -1.42 0.15 -15.72
C ASP A 58 -0.79 1.54 -15.50
N LYS A 59 -0.92 2.45 -16.48
CA LYS A 59 -0.36 3.79 -16.39
C LYS A 59 -1.10 4.61 -15.33
N PRO A 60 -0.41 5.17 -14.31
CA PRO A 60 -1.06 5.76 -13.15
C PRO A 60 -1.60 7.18 -13.40
N GLY A 61 -1.20 7.85 -14.49
CA GLY A 61 -1.55 9.25 -14.74
C GLY A 61 -0.79 10.23 -13.84
N ALA A 62 -1.25 11.48 -13.80
CA ALA A 62 -0.54 12.59 -13.15
C ALA A 62 -0.62 12.59 -11.62
N ALA A 63 0.36 13.25 -10.98
CA ALA A 63 0.40 13.60 -9.55
C ALA A 63 0.31 12.43 -8.54
N VAL A 64 0.78 11.23 -8.90
CA VAL A 64 0.64 10.04 -8.04
C VAL A 64 1.71 9.94 -6.95
N GLY A 65 2.96 10.32 -7.23
CA GLY A 65 4.08 10.20 -6.28
C GLY A 65 3.96 11.14 -5.08
N GLU A 66 3.64 12.42 -5.31
CA GLU A 66 3.48 13.41 -4.23
C GLU A 66 2.34 13.04 -3.28
N LYS A 67 1.19 12.64 -3.84
CA LYS A 67 0.03 12.20 -3.05
C LYS A 67 0.32 10.90 -2.29
N ALA A 68 1.08 9.97 -2.85
CA ALA A 68 1.52 8.77 -2.14
C ALA A 68 2.43 9.12 -0.94
N SER A 69 3.34 10.08 -1.11
CA SER A 69 4.18 10.59 -0.02
C SER A 69 3.34 11.21 1.11
N LEU A 70 2.30 11.99 0.76
CA LEU A 70 1.35 12.52 1.74
C LEU A 70 0.57 11.42 2.48
N ILE A 71 0.17 10.35 1.81
CA ILE A 71 -0.49 9.20 2.46
C ILE A 71 0.47 8.51 3.44
N VAL A 72 1.71 8.23 3.02
CA VAL A 72 2.69 7.53 3.87
C VAL A 72 3.07 8.38 5.08
N SER A 73 3.23 9.69 4.92
CA SER A 73 3.55 10.60 6.03
C SER A 73 2.39 10.82 7.01
N ALA A 74 1.15 10.50 6.61
CA ALA A 74 -0.03 10.64 7.45
C ALA A 74 -0.26 9.47 8.42
N VAL A 75 0.56 8.41 8.34
CA VAL A 75 0.43 7.21 9.16
C VAL A 75 1.74 6.85 9.84
N SER A 76 1.64 6.31 11.04
CA SER A 76 2.79 5.80 11.79
C SER A 76 3.25 4.44 11.27
N GLY A 77 4.51 4.10 11.57
CA GLY A 77 5.05 2.77 11.27
C GLY A 77 4.26 1.64 11.98
N GLU A 78 3.71 1.91 13.17
CA GLU A 78 2.84 0.98 13.88
C GLU A 78 1.55 0.70 13.08
N GLU A 79 0.92 1.74 12.53
CA GLU A 79 -0.31 1.58 11.73
C GLU A 79 -0.04 0.85 10.41
N ILE A 80 1.08 1.16 9.75
CA ILE A 80 1.52 0.44 8.56
C ILE A 80 1.73 -1.04 8.88
N LEU A 81 2.48 -1.34 9.95
CA LEU A 81 2.78 -2.72 10.35
C LEU A 81 1.50 -3.46 10.75
N ALA A 82 0.61 -2.83 11.53
CA ALA A 82 -0.69 -3.39 11.90
C ALA A 82 -1.52 -3.75 10.66
N SER A 83 -1.55 -2.87 9.66
CA SER A 83 -2.30 -3.12 8.43
C SER A 83 -1.69 -4.24 7.59
N ILE A 84 -0.36 -4.37 7.56
CA ILE A 84 0.32 -5.47 6.86
C ILE A 84 -0.01 -6.79 7.55
N VAL A 85 0.23 -6.92 8.85
CA VAL A 85 0.07 -8.22 9.55
C VAL A 85 -1.40 -8.67 9.66
N ALA A 86 -2.36 -7.75 9.56
CA ALA A 86 -3.78 -8.07 9.46
C ALA A 86 -4.20 -8.62 8.08
N SER A 87 -3.36 -8.47 7.06
CA SER A 87 -3.62 -9.02 5.72
C SER A 87 -3.43 -10.54 5.68
N LYS A 88 -3.93 -11.18 4.63
CA LYS A 88 -3.87 -12.64 4.43
C LYS A 88 -3.21 -12.96 3.09
N GLU A 89 -2.52 -14.09 3.01
CA GLU A 89 -1.95 -14.59 1.74
C GLU A 89 -2.99 -14.72 0.63
N GLY A 90 -4.21 -15.13 1.01
CA GLY A 90 -5.37 -15.31 0.14
C GLY A 90 -6.05 -14.02 -0.30
N ASP A 91 -5.61 -12.86 0.16
CA ASP A 91 -6.17 -11.58 -0.27
C ASP A 91 -5.92 -11.38 -1.77
N GLN A 92 -6.95 -11.00 -2.51
CA GLN A 92 -6.89 -10.91 -3.97
C GLN A 92 -6.38 -9.54 -4.43
N ALA A 93 -5.87 -9.48 -5.65
CA ALA A 93 -5.65 -8.21 -6.35
C ALA A 93 -6.99 -7.45 -6.52
N LEU A 94 -6.93 -6.14 -6.69
CA LEU A 94 -8.12 -5.31 -6.82
C LEU A 94 -8.79 -5.51 -8.19
N GLY A 95 -9.79 -6.38 -8.23
CA GLY A 95 -10.72 -6.53 -9.35
C GLY A 95 -11.85 -5.49 -9.36
N ALA A 96 -12.10 -4.82 -8.23
CA ALA A 96 -13.11 -3.78 -8.06
C ALA A 96 -12.52 -2.57 -7.31
N ALA A 97 -13.33 -1.51 -7.20
CA ALA A 97 -12.97 -0.30 -6.49
C ALA A 97 -12.55 -0.58 -5.03
N ALA A 98 -11.42 0.00 -4.62
CA ALA A 98 -10.94 -0.04 -3.25
C ALA A 98 -11.91 0.64 -2.29
N ASP A 99 -12.01 0.11 -1.09
CA ASP A 99 -12.84 0.63 -0.01
C ASP A 99 -12.11 0.55 1.35
N GLY A 100 -12.81 0.91 2.43
CA GLY A 100 -12.28 0.88 3.80
C GLY A 100 -11.92 -0.51 4.34
N THR A 101 -12.26 -1.59 3.62
CA THR A 101 -11.96 -2.99 3.98
C THR A 101 -10.81 -3.58 3.17
N THR A 102 -10.35 -2.87 2.13
CA THR A 102 -9.26 -3.31 1.26
C THR A 102 -7.95 -3.43 2.05
N THR A 103 -7.29 -4.59 1.93
CA THR A 103 -6.11 -4.91 2.75
C THR A 103 -4.81 -4.39 2.14
N ALA A 104 -3.75 -4.31 2.95
CA ALA A 104 -2.42 -3.95 2.47
C ALA A 104 -1.90 -4.95 1.42
N MET A 105 -2.20 -6.25 1.57
CA MET A 105 -1.86 -7.27 0.58
C MET A 105 -2.61 -7.06 -0.74
N SER A 106 -3.90 -6.76 -0.71
CA SER A 106 -4.66 -6.42 -1.93
C SER A 106 -4.03 -5.23 -2.67
N PHE A 107 -3.70 -4.16 -1.93
CA PHE A 107 -2.98 -3.01 -2.47
C PHE A 107 -1.60 -3.38 -3.04
N ALA A 108 -0.82 -4.22 -2.35
CA ALA A 108 0.49 -4.69 -2.82
C ALA A 108 0.39 -5.57 -4.08
N LYS A 109 -0.71 -6.30 -4.25
CA LYS A 109 -1.02 -7.05 -5.48
C LYS A 109 -1.52 -6.13 -6.59
N GLY A 110 -2.09 -4.99 -6.24
CA GLY A 110 -2.44 -3.90 -7.14
C GLY A 110 -3.72 -4.15 -7.93
N GLY A 111 -3.98 -3.28 -8.89
CA GLY A 111 -5.14 -3.30 -9.78
C GLY A 111 -5.02 -2.20 -10.83
N THR A 112 -6.11 -1.91 -11.54
CA THR A 112 -6.15 -0.73 -12.41
C THR A 112 -6.10 0.56 -11.58
N LYS A 113 -5.60 1.64 -12.17
CA LYS A 113 -5.58 2.97 -11.56
C LYS A 113 -6.95 3.40 -11.02
N ASP A 114 -8.03 3.04 -11.72
CA ASP A 114 -9.40 3.42 -11.37
C ASP A 114 -9.90 2.59 -10.19
N ASN A 115 -9.56 1.30 -10.13
CA ASN A 115 -9.87 0.47 -8.98
C ASN A 115 -9.13 0.95 -7.72
N LEU A 116 -7.90 1.46 -7.86
CA LEU A 116 -7.09 1.91 -6.73
C LEU A 116 -7.52 3.26 -6.15
N SER A 117 -8.02 4.18 -6.97
CA SER A 117 -8.30 5.56 -6.58
C SER A 117 -9.76 5.98 -6.72
N ASN A 118 -10.70 5.03 -6.81
CA ASN A 118 -12.11 5.35 -7.01
C ASN A 118 -12.68 6.20 -5.85
N ALA A 119 -12.27 5.89 -4.62
CA ALA A 119 -12.75 6.54 -3.42
C ALA A 119 -11.57 6.97 -2.53
N ASN A 120 -11.83 7.96 -1.67
CA ASN A 120 -10.92 8.38 -0.61
C ASN A 120 -11.17 7.62 0.71
N THR A 121 -12.14 6.71 0.76
CA THR A 121 -12.49 5.89 1.93
C THR A 121 -11.51 4.79 2.32
N PRO A 122 -10.61 4.27 1.45
CA PRO A 122 -9.61 3.31 1.89
C PRO A 122 -8.74 3.86 3.02
N LYS A 123 -8.24 2.95 3.86
CA LYS A 123 -7.35 3.32 4.96
C LYS A 123 -5.98 3.71 4.41
N ALA A 124 -5.46 4.86 4.82
CA ALA A 124 -4.12 5.31 4.47
C ALA A 124 -3.05 4.28 4.86
N ALA A 125 -3.22 3.64 6.02
CA ALA A 125 -2.32 2.58 6.49
C ALA A 125 -2.30 1.34 5.58
N ALA A 126 -3.44 1.01 4.94
CA ALA A 126 -3.51 -0.11 4.00
C ALA A 126 -2.80 0.23 2.68
N VAL A 127 -2.98 1.44 2.16
CA VAL A 127 -2.24 1.91 0.98
C VAL A 127 -0.74 1.97 1.25
N ALA A 128 -0.33 2.57 2.38
CA ALA A 128 1.07 2.64 2.80
C ALA A 128 1.69 1.25 3.04
N GLY A 129 0.92 0.33 3.64
CA GLY A 129 1.32 -1.07 3.77
C GLY A 129 1.51 -1.76 2.42
N GLY A 130 0.62 -1.50 1.46
CA GLY A 130 0.75 -1.99 0.09
C GLY A 130 2.00 -1.46 -0.62
N ILE A 131 2.30 -0.17 -0.44
CA ILE A 131 3.54 0.47 -0.92
C ILE A 131 4.76 -0.22 -0.31
N ALA A 132 4.79 -0.40 1.02
CA ALA A 132 5.91 -1.04 1.70
C ALA A 132 6.13 -2.49 1.23
N LEU A 133 5.08 -3.30 1.16
CA LEU A 133 5.13 -4.67 0.67
C LEU A 133 5.67 -4.73 -0.76
N ARG A 134 5.19 -3.85 -1.65
CA ARG A 134 5.64 -3.83 -3.05
C ARG A 134 7.08 -3.35 -3.20
N SER A 135 7.51 -2.36 -2.41
CA SER A 135 8.86 -1.79 -2.49
C SER A 135 9.95 -2.70 -1.93
N LEU A 136 9.62 -3.59 -0.98
CA LEU A 136 10.59 -4.45 -0.31
C LEU A 136 10.68 -5.85 -0.92
N VAL A 137 9.67 -6.28 -1.66
CA VAL A 137 9.67 -7.59 -2.32
C VAL A 137 10.34 -7.50 -3.69
N LYS A 138 11.16 -8.50 -3.99
CA LYS A 138 11.87 -8.61 -5.27
C LYS A 138 10.94 -8.45 -6.47
N ASP A 139 11.40 -7.71 -7.47
CA ASP A 139 10.70 -7.40 -8.73
C ASP A 139 9.42 -6.57 -8.58
N GLY A 140 9.04 -6.20 -7.35
CA GLY A 140 8.01 -5.22 -7.09
C GLY A 140 8.45 -3.83 -7.53
N LYS A 141 7.60 -3.14 -8.30
CA LYS A 141 7.85 -1.75 -8.74
C LYS A 141 6.61 -0.90 -8.56
N LEU A 142 6.81 0.30 -8.01
CA LEU A 142 5.77 1.31 -7.96
C LEU A 142 5.59 1.93 -9.36
N ALA A 143 4.35 2.28 -9.68
CA ALA A 143 4.02 3.07 -10.87
C ALA A 143 4.44 4.52 -10.65
N SER A 144 4.88 5.18 -11.71
CA SER A 144 5.28 6.59 -11.68
C SER A 144 4.69 7.38 -12.84
N HIS A 145 4.34 8.63 -12.55
CA HIS A 145 4.13 9.62 -13.59
C HIS A 145 5.50 9.99 -14.18
N ASN A 146 5.59 10.08 -15.50
CA ASN A 146 6.82 10.60 -16.12
C ASN A 146 6.45 11.82 -16.96
N ASP A 147 6.80 13.00 -16.46
CA ASP A 147 6.68 14.30 -17.14
C ASP A 147 7.91 14.63 -17.99
N ASN A 148 8.81 13.67 -18.22
CA ASN A 148 10.12 13.89 -18.86
C ASN A 148 11.01 14.91 -18.13
N SER A 149 10.62 15.31 -16.92
CA SER A 149 11.46 16.01 -15.96
C SER A 149 12.06 14.92 -15.09
N GLU A 150 13.38 14.72 -15.15
CA GLU A 150 14.09 13.78 -14.27
C GLU A 150 13.88 14.15 -12.80
N LYS A 151 12.78 13.68 -12.23
CA LYS A 151 12.61 13.49 -10.80
C LYS A 151 12.26 12.03 -10.63
N ALA A 152 13.30 11.21 -10.61
CA ALA A 152 13.21 9.87 -10.06
C ALA A 152 12.72 10.00 -8.61
N VAL A 153 11.56 9.42 -8.34
CA VAL A 153 11.16 8.97 -6.99
C VAL A 153 11.32 7.47 -6.93
#